data_AF-A0A8H5J7G5-F1
#
_entry.id   AF-A0A8H5J7G5-F1
#
_cell.length_a   1.000
_cell.length_b   1.000
_cell.length_c   1.000
_cell.angle_alpha   90.00
_cell.angle_beta   90.00
_cell.angle_gamma   90.00
#
_symmetry.space_group_name_H-M   'P 1'
#
loop_
_entity.id
_entity.type
_entity.pdbx_description
1 polymer ?
#
loop_
_entity_poly.entity_id
_entity_poly.type
_entity_poly.pdbx_seq_one_letter_code
_entity_poly.pdbx_strand_id
1 'polypeptide(L)'
;MPSSKSSENDTFNSSETHELYNIKPHPITGRLIDSYPVTRTNPMRVLCLGQSRTGTTALFTALKQLGYTPYHMSLSLRSSKTNLGLWREALDPKFYGKGKPWGREEFDKILGPWLRSMDSTGGRVLRWPLWNTLAKWDSALAGPFWEFSKKIMPANFHTMTDFSDKSPARQAFHDHYELVKRIVPAERMLEFKVQEGWGPLCKFLDKEIPEEEFPKLNDSKQFVLAHSLMWWIAFAKMVGKASFMTAVSGVMASIFAMWRLKYAVKIAAMLRPIADLS
;
A
#
# COMPACT_ATOMS: atom_id res chain seq x y z
N MET A 1 38.53 28.20 14.52
CA MET A 1 38.02 27.72 13.22
C MET A 1 36.64 27.14 13.45
N PRO A 2 35.58 27.63 12.79
CA PRO A 2 34.21 27.28 13.18
C PRO A 2 33.83 25.89 12.70
N SER A 3 33.32 25.10 13.63
CA SER A 3 32.61 23.84 13.43
C SER A 3 31.35 24.05 12.58
N SER A 4 31.26 23.41 11.41
CA SER A 4 30.01 23.25 10.69
C SER A 4 29.29 22.01 11.19
N LYS A 5 28.45 22.19 12.22
CA LYS A 5 27.35 21.27 12.50
C LYS A 5 26.34 21.37 11.35
N SER A 6 26.24 20.34 10.53
CA SER A 6 25.11 20.15 9.63
C SER A 6 24.70 18.68 9.61
N SER A 7 23.40 18.46 9.79
CA SER A 7 22.64 17.19 9.65
C SER A 7 22.44 16.32 10.90
N GLU A 8 21.78 16.87 11.92
CA GLU A 8 20.91 16.10 12.80
C GLU A 8 19.57 16.84 12.92
N ASN A 9 18.76 16.78 11.87
CA ASN A 9 17.34 17.18 11.90
C ASN A 9 16.59 16.51 10.73
N ASP A 10 16.86 15.22 10.50
CA ASP A 10 16.04 14.38 9.61
C ASP A 10 15.06 13.53 10.46
N THR A 11 14.52 14.15 11.51
CA THR A 11 13.41 13.62 12.28
C THR A 11 12.16 13.73 11.40
N PHE A 12 11.75 12.57 10.86
CA PHE A 12 10.50 12.35 10.14
C PHE A 12 9.37 13.23 10.68
N ASN A 13 8.98 14.25 9.90
CA ASN A 13 7.90 15.15 10.26
C ASN A 13 6.56 14.54 9.85
N SER A 14 5.74 14.15 10.84
CA SER A 14 4.42 13.58 10.59
C SER A 14 3.48 14.57 9.88
N SER A 15 3.67 15.89 10.02
CA SER A 15 2.81 16.89 9.37
C SER A 15 2.99 16.95 7.85
N GLU A 16 4.22 16.81 7.34
CA GLU A 16 4.50 16.73 5.90
C GLU A 16 3.90 15.48 5.27
N THR A 17 3.89 14.37 6.01
CA THR A 17 3.24 13.16 5.52
C THR A 17 1.73 13.34 5.37
N HIS A 18 1.08 14.09 6.28
CA HIS A 18 -0.36 14.39 6.24
C HIS A 18 -0.81 15.09 4.96
N GLU A 19 -0.02 16.04 4.44
CA GLU A 19 -0.28 16.73 3.17
C GLU A 19 -0.17 15.80 1.96
N LEU A 20 0.81 14.88 1.98
CA LEU A 20 0.95 13.89 0.92
C LEU A 20 -0.28 12.96 0.84
N TYR A 21 -0.98 12.62 1.94
CA TYR A 21 -2.19 11.74 1.88
C TYR A 21 -3.35 12.28 1.02
N ASN A 22 -3.36 13.57 0.69
CA ASN A 22 -4.49 14.24 0.06
C ASN A 22 -4.15 14.86 -1.32
N ILE A 23 -3.16 14.31 -2.03
CA ILE A 23 -2.83 14.78 -3.38
C ILE A 23 -4.02 14.52 -4.32
N LYS A 24 -4.49 15.60 -4.96
CA LYS A 24 -5.52 15.54 -6.00
C LYS A 24 -4.86 15.38 -7.37
N PRO A 25 -5.54 14.75 -8.34
CA PRO A 25 -5.06 14.70 -9.71
C PRO A 25 -4.75 16.10 -10.25
N HIS A 26 -3.69 16.23 -11.04
CA HIS A 26 -3.29 17.50 -11.64
C HIS A 26 -4.41 18.05 -12.54
N PRO A 27 -4.78 19.34 -12.44
CA PRO A 27 -5.99 19.86 -13.08
C PRO A 27 -5.97 19.81 -14.61
N ILE A 28 -4.77 19.76 -15.22
CA ILE A 28 -4.61 19.72 -16.68
C ILE A 28 -4.41 18.29 -17.19
N THR A 29 -3.57 17.51 -16.52
CA THR A 29 -3.16 16.19 -17.01
C THR A 29 -3.98 15.05 -16.43
N GLY A 30 -4.73 15.31 -15.34
CA GLY A 30 -5.48 14.30 -14.61
C GLY A 30 -4.62 13.24 -13.92
N ARG A 31 -3.28 13.35 -13.95
CA ARG A 31 -2.35 12.40 -13.35
C ARG A 31 -2.01 12.80 -11.92
N LEU A 32 -1.95 11.83 -11.02
CA LEU A 32 -1.50 12.01 -9.63
C LEU A 32 0.00 12.28 -9.56
N ILE A 33 0.80 11.67 -10.43
CA ILE A 33 2.27 11.82 -10.42
C ILE A 33 2.74 13.25 -10.77
N ASP A 34 1.90 14.00 -11.49
CA ASP A 34 2.17 15.38 -11.89
C ASP A 34 1.88 16.39 -10.75
N SER A 35 1.05 16.00 -9.79
CA SER A 35 0.80 16.77 -8.57
C SER A 35 1.67 16.33 -7.38
N TYR A 36 2.59 15.39 -7.59
CA TYR A 36 3.47 14.91 -6.54
C TYR A 36 4.61 15.92 -6.30
N PRO A 37 4.73 16.52 -5.09
CA PRO A 37 5.63 17.65 -4.86
C PRO A 37 7.10 17.23 -4.70
N VAL A 38 7.36 15.93 -4.54
CA VAL A 38 8.72 15.42 -4.28
C VAL A 38 9.40 15.07 -5.58
N THR A 39 10.58 15.64 -5.77
CA THR A 39 11.50 15.29 -6.87
C THR A 39 12.80 14.78 -6.27
N ARG A 40 13.37 13.73 -6.87
CA ARG A 40 14.65 13.17 -6.44
C ARG A 40 15.77 14.20 -6.64
N THR A 41 16.42 14.61 -5.56
CA THR A 41 17.53 15.58 -5.58
C THR A 41 18.91 14.91 -5.72
N ASN A 42 19.05 13.65 -5.28
CA ASN A 42 20.31 12.89 -5.31
C ASN A 42 20.32 11.85 -6.44
N PRO A 43 21.43 11.65 -7.18
CA PRO A 43 21.53 10.64 -8.24
C PRO A 43 21.22 9.23 -7.73
N MET A 44 20.52 8.43 -8.54
CA MET A 44 20.30 7.01 -8.24
C MET A 44 21.65 6.28 -8.27
N ARG A 45 22.05 5.70 -7.14
CA ARG A 45 23.35 5.02 -6.99
C ARG A 45 23.28 3.49 -6.97
N VAL A 46 22.22 2.93 -6.40
CA VAL A 46 22.07 1.49 -6.21
C VAL A 46 20.65 1.08 -6.59
N LEU A 47 20.53 0.11 -7.50
CA LEU A 47 19.25 -0.50 -7.85
C LEU A 47 19.20 -1.91 -7.27
N CYS A 48 18.35 -2.11 -6.26
CA CYS A 48 18.07 -3.43 -5.73
C CYS A 48 17.01 -4.12 -6.59
N LEU A 49 17.45 -4.84 -7.62
CA LEU A 49 16.59 -5.64 -8.51
C LEU A 49 16.17 -6.98 -7.89
N GLY A 50 16.68 -7.26 -6.69
CA GLY A 50 16.21 -8.34 -5.84
C GLY A 50 14.73 -8.16 -5.55
N GLN A 51 13.96 -9.19 -5.85
CA GLN A 51 12.59 -9.35 -5.44
C GLN A 51 12.44 -9.19 -3.90
N SER A 52 11.33 -8.65 -3.34
CA SER A 52 11.12 -8.54 -1.87
C SER A 52 11.58 -9.81 -1.17
N ARG A 53 12.01 -9.68 0.07
CA ARG A 53 12.23 -10.78 1.04
C ARG A 53 13.19 -11.84 0.57
N THR A 54 14.01 -11.44 -0.38
CA THR A 54 15.42 -11.78 -0.46
C THR A 54 16.23 -11.06 0.63
N GLY A 55 15.62 -10.75 1.79
CA GLY A 55 16.17 -9.87 2.81
C GLY A 55 16.21 -8.39 2.40
N THR A 56 15.25 -7.93 1.59
CA THR A 56 15.14 -6.52 1.16
C THR A 56 14.98 -5.53 2.31
N THR A 57 14.32 -5.91 3.42
CA THR A 57 14.23 -5.07 4.62
C THR A 57 15.58 -4.96 5.32
N ALA A 58 16.30 -6.08 5.45
CA ALA A 58 17.65 -6.08 6.00
C ALA A 58 18.59 -5.24 5.13
N LEU A 59 18.51 -5.38 3.80
CA LEU A 59 19.27 -4.58 2.85
C LEU A 59 18.87 -3.10 2.87
N PHE A 60 17.58 -2.78 3.03
CA PHE A 60 17.12 -1.41 3.22
C PHE A 60 17.72 -0.78 4.48
N THR A 61 17.72 -1.49 5.61
CA THR A 61 18.36 -1.03 6.84
C THR A 61 19.87 -0.93 6.69
N ALA A 62 20.50 -1.90 6.04
CA ALA A 62 21.93 -1.91 5.79
C ALA A 62 22.37 -0.73 4.91
N LEU A 63 21.64 -0.46 3.82
CA LEU A 63 21.89 0.70 2.96
C LEU A 63 21.69 2.02 3.70
N LYS A 64 20.69 2.11 4.59
CA LYS A 64 20.54 3.27 5.49
C LYS A 64 21.75 3.44 6.41
N GLN A 65 22.23 2.37 7.04
CA GLN A 65 23.43 2.41 7.88
C GLN A 65 24.68 2.82 7.07
N LEU A 66 24.76 2.45 5.79
CA LEU A 66 25.82 2.88 4.88
C LEU A 66 25.64 4.32 4.33
N GLY A 67 24.66 5.07 4.83
CA GLY A 67 24.42 6.48 4.49
C GLY A 67 23.63 6.72 3.20
N TYR A 68 22.97 5.70 2.66
CA TYR A 68 22.05 5.87 1.52
C TYR A 68 20.65 6.27 2.00
N THR A 69 19.85 6.81 1.08
CA THR A 69 18.42 7.11 1.26
C THR A 69 17.54 6.14 0.45
N PRO A 70 17.53 4.83 0.78
CA PRO A 70 16.84 3.82 -0.02
C PRO A 70 15.31 3.95 0.09
N TYR A 71 14.60 3.42 -0.92
CA TYR A 71 13.15 3.25 -0.91
C TYR A 71 12.77 1.77 -0.74
N HIS A 72 11.73 1.49 0.05
CA HIS A 72 11.19 0.14 0.25
C HIS A 72 9.67 0.20 0.47
N MET A 73 8.93 -0.85 0.08
CA MET A 73 7.46 -0.93 0.15
C MET A 73 6.88 -0.63 1.55
N SER A 74 7.65 -0.87 2.62
CA SER A 74 7.24 -0.54 4.00
C SER A 74 7.03 0.96 4.24
N LEU A 75 7.66 1.85 3.45
CA LEU A 75 7.41 3.29 3.48
C LEU A 75 6.10 3.63 2.76
N SER A 76 5.81 2.96 1.64
CA SER A 76 4.59 3.15 0.84
C SER A 76 3.33 2.78 1.62
N LEU A 77 3.39 1.71 2.42
CA LEU A 77 2.27 1.25 3.26
C LEU A 77 1.93 2.22 4.41
N ARG A 78 2.89 3.03 4.85
CA ARG A 78 2.62 4.08 5.84
C ARG A 78 1.75 5.17 5.23
N SER A 79 1.96 5.51 3.95
CA SER A 79 1.17 6.49 3.20
C SER A 79 0.25 5.90 2.12
N SER A 80 -0.69 5.05 2.54
CA SER A 80 -1.49 4.21 1.64
C SER A 80 -2.34 4.99 0.61
N LYS A 81 -2.91 6.14 0.97
CA LYS A 81 -3.77 6.93 0.05
C LYS A 81 -2.99 7.52 -1.13
N THR A 82 -1.78 8.01 -0.88
CA THR A 82 -0.94 8.67 -1.90
C THR A 82 -0.13 7.66 -2.68
N ASN A 83 0.66 6.87 -1.96
CA ASN A 83 1.72 6.10 -2.58
C ASN A 83 1.12 4.91 -3.34
N LEU A 84 0.11 4.22 -2.79
CA LEU A 84 -0.57 3.16 -3.54
C LEU A 84 -1.43 3.70 -4.69
N GLY A 85 -1.92 4.94 -4.59
CA GLY A 85 -2.61 5.63 -5.68
C GLY A 85 -1.69 5.90 -6.88
N LEU A 86 -0.48 6.39 -6.63
CA LEU A 86 0.58 6.59 -7.62
C LEU A 86 1.02 5.28 -8.26
N TRP A 87 1.24 4.25 -7.44
CA TRP A 87 1.57 2.91 -7.95
C TRP A 87 0.46 2.33 -8.84
N ARG A 88 -0.82 2.51 -8.46
CA ARG A 88 -1.94 2.08 -9.29
C ARG A 88 -1.94 2.79 -10.66
N GLU A 89 -1.69 4.11 -10.67
CA GLU A 89 -1.60 4.90 -11.90
C GLU A 89 -0.43 4.45 -12.80
N ALA A 90 0.73 4.12 -12.21
CA ALA A 90 1.88 3.61 -12.96
C ALA A 90 1.63 2.27 -13.66
N LEU A 91 0.78 1.42 -13.06
CA LEU A 91 0.47 0.08 -13.54
C LEU A 91 -0.56 0.08 -14.67
N ASP A 92 -1.45 1.07 -14.71
CA ASP A 92 -2.56 1.14 -15.69
C ASP A 92 -2.09 1.20 -17.15
N PRO A 93 -1.12 2.04 -17.53
CA PRO A 93 -0.58 2.05 -18.89
C PRO A 93 0.21 0.78 -19.22
N LYS A 94 1.01 0.29 -18.26
CA LYS A 94 1.95 -0.82 -18.47
C LYS A 94 1.24 -2.15 -18.71
N PHE A 95 0.16 -2.41 -17.99
CA PHE A 95 -0.49 -3.72 -17.98
C PHE A 95 -1.89 -3.72 -18.59
N TYR A 96 -2.54 -2.57 -18.72
CA TYR A 96 -3.92 -2.47 -19.19
C TYR A 96 -4.11 -1.52 -20.38
N GLY A 97 -3.03 -0.93 -20.90
CA GLY A 97 -3.07 0.01 -22.02
C GLY A 97 -3.85 1.31 -21.70
N LYS A 98 -4.01 1.64 -20.42
CA LYS A 98 -4.79 2.80 -19.96
C LYS A 98 -3.87 3.96 -19.60
N GLY A 99 -3.83 4.98 -20.46
CA GLY A 99 -3.04 6.20 -20.24
C GLY A 99 -1.60 6.11 -20.72
N LYS A 100 -0.78 7.12 -20.38
CA LYS A 100 0.61 7.25 -20.84
C LYS A 100 1.56 6.40 -19.98
N PRO A 101 2.40 5.52 -20.57
CA PRO A 101 3.43 4.79 -19.85
C PRO A 101 4.38 5.71 -19.09
N TRP A 102 4.70 5.31 -17.86
CA TRP A 102 5.69 6.00 -17.04
C TRP A 102 7.10 5.73 -17.58
N GLY A 103 7.92 6.76 -17.64
CA GLY A 103 9.34 6.71 -17.96
C GLY A 103 10.22 6.81 -16.72
N ARG A 104 11.53 6.99 -16.93
CA ARG A 104 12.53 7.08 -15.86
C ARG A 104 12.21 8.19 -14.86
N GLU A 105 11.74 9.36 -15.33
CA GLU A 105 11.41 10.50 -14.47
C GLU A 105 10.24 10.22 -13.53
N GLU A 106 9.21 9.50 -13.97
CA GLU A 106 8.08 9.13 -13.12
C GLU A 106 8.44 7.97 -12.17
N PHE A 107 9.27 7.03 -12.62
CA PHE A 107 9.70 5.88 -11.82
C PHE A 107 10.75 6.22 -10.75
N ASP A 108 11.61 7.21 -11.02
CA ASP A 108 12.56 7.79 -10.05
C ASP A 108 11.84 8.42 -8.84
N LYS A 109 10.53 8.69 -8.96
CA LYS A 109 9.70 9.17 -7.86
C LYS A 109 9.25 8.05 -6.90
N ILE A 110 9.31 6.75 -7.25
CA ILE A 110 8.55 5.72 -6.50
C ILE A 110 9.14 4.29 -6.26
N LEU A 111 10.16 3.73 -6.95
CA LEU A 111 10.40 2.25 -6.94
C LEU A 111 11.28 1.63 -5.81
N GLY A 112 10.81 0.50 -5.24
CA GLY A 112 11.56 -0.53 -4.46
C GLY A 112 10.67 -1.68 -3.90
N PRO A 113 11.22 -2.85 -3.47
CA PRO A 113 11.12 -4.17 -4.16
C PRO A 113 10.26 -5.28 -3.47
N TRP A 114 9.85 -6.32 -4.25
CA TRP A 114 8.58 -7.16 -4.27
C TRP A 114 8.31 -8.67 -3.78
N LEU A 115 9.00 -9.72 -4.25
CA LEU A 115 8.39 -11.07 -4.36
C LEU A 115 8.42 -12.10 -3.16
N ARG A 116 9.48 -12.40 -2.40
CA ARG A 116 9.48 -13.46 -1.33
C ARG A 116 8.67 -13.15 -0.06
N SER A 117 8.00 -11.99 0.04
CA SER A 117 6.98 -11.74 1.09
C SER A 117 5.72 -12.46 0.70
N MET A 118 5.48 -12.54 -0.60
CA MET A 118 4.15 -12.68 -1.10
C MET A 118 3.54 -14.00 -0.72
N ASP A 119 4.28 -15.10 -0.69
CA ASP A 119 3.67 -16.37 -0.33
C ASP A 119 3.21 -16.43 1.16
N SER A 120 4.12 -16.17 2.11
CA SER A 120 3.84 -16.29 3.55
C SER A 120 3.06 -15.12 4.16
N THR A 121 2.85 -14.04 3.40
CA THR A 121 2.17 -12.83 3.89
C THR A 121 1.03 -12.40 2.97
N GLY A 122 1.31 -11.86 1.79
CA GLY A 122 0.27 -11.30 0.94
C GLY A 122 -0.66 -12.36 0.37
N GLY A 123 -0.20 -13.54 -0.03
CA GLY A 123 -1.04 -14.66 -0.47
C GLY A 123 -1.91 -15.19 0.66
N ARG A 124 -1.45 -15.18 1.92
CA ARG A 124 -2.29 -15.54 3.09
C ARG A 124 -3.36 -14.47 3.37
N VAL A 125 -2.98 -13.19 3.32
CA VAL A 125 -3.88 -12.06 3.57
C VAL A 125 -4.90 -11.93 2.44
N LEU A 126 -4.48 -11.98 1.18
CA LEU A 126 -5.33 -11.84 -0.01
C LEU A 126 -6.32 -13.00 -0.19
N ARG A 127 -6.07 -14.14 0.47
CA ARG A 127 -7.01 -15.28 0.54
C ARG A 127 -8.18 -15.07 1.50
N TRP A 128 -8.23 -13.97 2.26
CA TRP A 128 -9.37 -13.73 3.16
C TRP A 128 -10.68 -13.44 2.39
N PRO A 129 -11.78 -14.13 2.73
CA PRO A 129 -13.01 -14.14 1.91
C PRO A 129 -13.74 -12.79 1.90
N LEU A 130 -13.44 -11.88 2.83
CA LEU A 130 -14.18 -10.64 3.02
C LEU A 130 -13.56 -9.40 2.37
N TRP A 131 -12.44 -9.52 1.63
CA TRP A 131 -11.77 -8.36 1.02
C TRP A 131 -12.68 -7.55 0.08
N ASN A 132 -13.44 -8.22 -0.79
CA ASN A 132 -14.36 -7.54 -1.71
C ASN A 132 -15.48 -6.76 -1.02
N THR A 133 -15.84 -7.19 0.20
CA THR A 133 -16.81 -6.49 1.03
C THR A 133 -16.10 -5.38 1.80
N LEU A 134 -15.10 -5.69 2.62
CA LEU A 134 -14.41 -4.74 3.50
C LEU A 134 -13.76 -3.57 2.75
N ALA A 135 -13.19 -3.81 1.56
CA ALA A 135 -12.62 -2.77 0.71
C ALA A 135 -13.62 -1.66 0.32
N LYS A 136 -14.92 -2.00 0.18
CA LYS A 136 -15.98 -1.03 -0.12
C LYS A 136 -16.33 -0.14 1.08
N TRP A 137 -16.03 -0.60 2.31
CA TRP A 137 -16.43 0.07 3.55
C TRP A 137 -15.30 0.88 4.21
N ASP A 138 -14.03 0.60 3.86
CA ASP A 138 -12.85 1.38 4.27
C ASP A 138 -12.07 1.90 3.05
N SER A 139 -12.57 2.98 2.47
CA SER A 139 -11.97 3.66 1.31
C SER A 139 -10.62 4.33 1.60
N ALA A 140 -10.22 4.42 2.87
CA ALA A 140 -9.01 5.12 3.27
C ALA A 140 -7.76 4.24 3.23
N LEU A 141 -7.90 2.93 3.42
CA LEU A 141 -6.74 2.05 3.57
C LEU A 141 -7.00 0.66 2.96
N ALA A 142 -8.06 -0.05 3.39
CA ALA A 142 -8.39 -1.38 2.86
C ALA A 142 -8.77 -1.35 1.36
N GLY A 143 -9.53 -0.33 0.94
CA GLY A 143 -9.96 -0.15 -0.45
C GLY A 143 -8.80 0.05 -1.43
N PRO A 144 -7.97 1.09 -1.25
CA PRO A 144 -6.79 1.33 -2.08
C PRO A 144 -5.82 0.14 -2.10
N PHE A 145 -5.61 -0.52 -0.96
CA PHE A 145 -4.78 -1.71 -0.86
C PHE A 145 -5.33 -2.89 -1.69
N TRP A 146 -6.64 -3.16 -1.61
CA TRP A 146 -7.27 -4.25 -2.36
C TRP A 146 -7.26 -4.00 -3.88
N GLU A 147 -7.55 -2.76 -4.30
CA GLU A 147 -7.50 -2.39 -5.73
C GLU A 147 -6.09 -2.46 -6.30
N PHE A 148 -5.08 -2.03 -5.54
CA PHE A 148 -3.68 -2.19 -5.91
C PHE A 148 -3.34 -3.68 -6.06
N SER A 149 -3.72 -4.51 -5.08
CA SER A 149 -3.40 -5.94 -5.04
C SER A 149 -4.00 -6.72 -6.22
N LYS A 150 -5.24 -6.42 -6.61
CA LYS A 150 -5.88 -7.02 -7.81
C LYS A 150 -5.12 -6.75 -9.10
N LYS A 151 -4.38 -5.65 -9.17
CA LYS A 151 -3.60 -5.28 -10.36
C LYS A 151 -2.18 -5.83 -10.34
N ILE A 152 -1.48 -5.71 -9.21
CA ILE A 152 -0.05 -6.02 -9.14
C ILE A 152 0.23 -7.53 -9.08
N MET A 153 -0.66 -8.34 -8.47
CA MET A 153 -0.41 -9.76 -8.27
C MET A 153 -0.47 -10.56 -9.58
N PRO A 154 -1.53 -10.48 -10.39
CA PRO A 154 -1.61 -11.24 -11.64
C PRO A 154 -0.58 -10.75 -12.66
N ALA A 155 -0.28 -9.46 -12.65
CA ALA A 155 0.67 -8.84 -13.59
C ALA A 155 2.11 -9.34 -13.41
N ASN A 156 2.53 -9.59 -12.18
CA ASN A 156 3.90 -9.97 -11.86
C ASN A 156 4.09 -11.47 -11.59
N PHE A 157 3.02 -12.18 -11.21
CA PHE A 157 3.09 -13.59 -10.81
C PHE A 157 2.15 -14.51 -11.59
N HIS A 158 1.32 -13.96 -12.48
CA HIS A 158 0.26 -14.69 -13.17
C HIS A 158 -0.76 -15.37 -12.24
N THR A 159 -0.84 -14.91 -10.98
CA THR A 159 -1.73 -15.44 -9.95
C THR A 159 -2.01 -14.38 -8.89
N MET A 160 -3.19 -14.47 -8.27
CA MET A 160 -3.58 -13.60 -7.17
C MET A 160 -3.09 -14.12 -5.81
N THR A 161 -3.05 -15.44 -5.63
CA THR A 161 -3.01 -16.06 -4.30
C THR A 161 -2.24 -17.37 -4.21
N ASP A 162 -2.07 -18.07 -5.33
CA ASP A 162 -1.35 -19.34 -5.37
C ASP A 162 0.15 -19.08 -5.55
N PHE A 163 0.94 -19.40 -4.54
CA PHE A 163 2.40 -19.31 -4.56
C PHE A 163 3.03 -20.65 -4.16
N SER A 164 2.29 -21.75 -4.30
CA SER A 164 2.78 -23.10 -4.06
C SER A 164 3.90 -23.49 -5.03
N ASP A 165 4.59 -24.60 -4.76
CA ASP A 165 5.69 -25.07 -5.61
C ASP A 165 5.30 -25.29 -7.08
N LYS A 166 4.01 -25.51 -7.35
CA LYS A 166 3.45 -25.72 -8.70
C LYS A 166 2.84 -24.44 -9.30
N SER A 167 2.93 -23.32 -8.61
CA SER A 167 2.34 -22.06 -9.04
C SER A 167 3.07 -21.46 -10.25
N PRO A 168 2.35 -20.77 -11.16
CA PRO A 168 2.97 -19.96 -12.21
C PRO A 168 3.87 -18.84 -11.67
N ALA A 169 3.72 -18.45 -10.40
CA ALA A 169 4.60 -17.49 -9.72
C ALA A 169 6.06 -17.98 -9.64
N ARG A 170 6.28 -19.30 -9.62
CA ARG A 170 7.63 -19.89 -9.60
C ARG A 170 8.37 -19.60 -10.90
N GLN A 171 7.70 -19.77 -12.04
CA GLN A 171 8.30 -19.48 -13.33
C GLN A 171 8.59 -17.98 -13.46
N ALA A 172 7.63 -17.13 -13.09
CA ALA A 172 7.81 -15.67 -13.08
C ALA A 172 8.98 -15.21 -12.17
N PHE A 173 9.22 -15.92 -11.06
CA PHE A 173 10.40 -15.70 -10.22
C PHE A 173 11.69 -15.94 -11.01
N HIS A 174 11.84 -17.13 -11.62
CA HIS A 174 13.05 -17.48 -12.38
C HIS A 174 13.27 -16.57 -13.59
N ASP A 175 12.21 -16.31 -14.36
CA ASP A 175 12.26 -15.47 -15.55
C ASP A 175 12.77 -14.05 -15.24
N HIS A 176 12.39 -13.49 -14.10
CA HIS A 176 12.89 -12.19 -13.66
C HIS A 176 14.40 -12.19 -13.41
N TYR A 177 14.94 -13.19 -12.72
CA TYR A 177 16.38 -13.23 -12.43
C TYR A 177 17.20 -13.52 -13.68
N GLU A 178 16.71 -14.38 -14.58
CA GLU A 178 17.33 -14.60 -15.89
C GLU A 178 17.32 -13.31 -16.73
N LEU A 179 16.21 -12.57 -16.72
CA LEU A 179 16.12 -11.27 -17.39
C LEU A 179 17.13 -10.25 -16.83
N VAL A 180 17.24 -10.17 -15.50
CA VAL A 180 18.22 -9.29 -14.84
C VAL A 180 19.65 -9.68 -15.23
N LYS A 181 20.00 -10.97 -15.17
CA LYS A 181 21.32 -11.47 -15.57
C LYS A 181 21.63 -11.20 -17.04
N ARG A 182 20.62 -11.22 -17.91
CA ARG A 182 20.77 -10.94 -19.35
C ARG A 182 20.99 -9.45 -19.64
N ILE A 183 20.31 -8.56 -18.93
CA ILE A 183 20.27 -7.12 -19.26
C ILE A 183 21.34 -6.33 -18.50
N VAL A 184 21.70 -6.74 -17.29
CA VAL A 184 22.65 -6.00 -16.45
C VAL A 184 24.08 -6.51 -16.71
N PRO A 185 25.02 -5.61 -17.07
CA PRO A 185 26.43 -6.00 -17.20
C PRO A 185 26.99 -6.59 -15.90
N ALA A 186 27.75 -7.68 -16.00
CA ALA A 186 28.22 -8.44 -14.85
C ALA A 186 29.06 -7.60 -13.88
N GLU A 187 29.84 -6.65 -14.39
CA GLU A 187 30.67 -5.73 -13.62
C GLU A 187 29.87 -4.70 -12.81
N ARG A 188 28.58 -4.49 -13.15
CA ARG A 188 27.66 -3.61 -12.42
C ARG A 188 26.65 -4.39 -11.58
N MET A 189 26.82 -5.71 -11.46
CA MET A 189 25.87 -6.59 -10.79
C MET A 189 26.51 -7.30 -9.60
N LEU A 190 25.83 -7.23 -8.46
CA LEU A 190 26.13 -8.07 -7.30
C LEU A 190 24.96 -9.05 -7.07
N GLU A 191 25.24 -10.35 -7.24
CA GLU A 191 24.34 -11.40 -6.72
C GLU A 191 24.59 -11.56 -5.22
N PHE A 192 23.81 -10.85 -4.41
CA PHE A 192 24.00 -10.77 -2.95
C PHE A 192 23.08 -11.75 -2.21
N LYS A 193 23.64 -12.63 -1.37
CA LYS A 193 22.88 -13.40 -0.39
C LYS A 193 22.98 -12.72 0.96
N VAL A 194 21.85 -12.35 1.56
CA VAL A 194 21.81 -11.60 2.82
C VAL A 194 22.51 -12.32 3.99
N GLN A 195 22.64 -13.64 3.93
CA GLN A 195 23.40 -14.43 4.89
C GLN A 195 24.90 -14.15 4.87
N GLU A 196 25.43 -13.58 3.77
CA GLU A 196 26.84 -13.22 3.61
C GLU A 196 27.20 -11.93 4.37
N GLY A 197 26.20 -11.19 4.87
CA GLY A 197 26.39 -10.02 5.72
C GLY A 197 27.09 -8.86 5.00
N TRP A 198 27.92 -8.10 5.72
CA TRP A 198 28.51 -6.86 5.23
C TRP A 198 29.54 -7.04 4.12
N GLY A 199 30.35 -8.10 4.15
CA GLY A 199 31.55 -8.25 3.33
C GLY A 199 31.33 -7.99 1.83
N PRO A 200 30.49 -8.78 1.12
CA PRO A 200 30.31 -8.60 -0.31
C PRO A 200 29.55 -7.31 -0.67
N LEU A 201 28.66 -6.83 0.21
CA LEU A 201 27.92 -5.59 0.01
C LEU A 201 28.84 -4.36 0.09
N CYS A 202 29.64 -4.26 1.16
CA CYS A 202 30.57 -3.17 1.37
C CYS A 202 31.66 -3.15 0.30
N LYS A 203 32.19 -4.31 -0.10
CA LYS A 203 33.15 -4.43 -1.21
C LYS A 203 32.59 -3.91 -2.53
N PHE A 204 31.35 -4.27 -2.86
CA PHE A 204 30.72 -3.84 -4.11
C PHE A 204 30.40 -2.33 -4.12
N LEU A 205 30.06 -1.77 -2.96
CA LEU A 205 29.71 -0.36 -2.80
C LEU A 205 30.90 0.56 -2.51
N ASP A 206 32.10 -0.01 -2.40
CA ASP A 206 33.32 0.68 -1.97
C ASP A 206 33.12 1.42 -0.64
N LYS A 207 32.76 0.65 0.40
CA LYS A 207 32.47 1.13 1.76
C LYS A 207 33.21 0.30 2.79
N GLU A 208 33.48 0.94 3.93
CA GLU A 208 33.98 0.25 5.12
C GLU A 208 32.89 -0.66 5.72
N ILE A 209 33.33 -1.72 6.40
CA ILE A 209 32.42 -2.64 7.12
C ILE A 209 32.03 -1.98 8.45
N PRO A 210 30.74 -1.76 8.74
CA PRO A 210 30.30 -1.26 10.04
C PRO A 210 30.63 -2.24 11.17
N GLU A 211 30.84 -1.72 12.38
CA GLU A 211 31.04 -2.55 13.59
C GLU A 211 29.77 -3.30 14.02
N GLU A 212 28.60 -2.78 13.66
CA GLU A 212 27.30 -3.36 13.99
C GLU A 212 27.04 -4.69 13.24
N GLU A 213 26.30 -5.61 13.86
CA GLU A 213 25.83 -6.81 13.17
C GLU A 213 24.95 -6.46 11.95
N PHE A 214 25.08 -7.27 10.89
CA PHE A 214 24.21 -7.11 9.72
C PHE A 214 22.73 -7.25 10.13
N PRO A 215 21.84 -6.32 9.73
CA PRO A 215 20.46 -6.31 10.17
C PRO A 215 19.71 -7.63 9.90
N LYS A 216 19.12 -8.23 10.93
CA LYS A 216 18.24 -9.42 10.81
C LYS A 216 16.78 -9.01 10.97
N LEU A 217 16.27 -8.20 10.04
CA LEU A 217 14.90 -7.69 10.11
C LEU A 217 13.99 -8.41 9.12
N ASN A 218 13.39 -9.54 9.53
CA ASN A 218 12.26 -10.10 8.79
C ASN A 218 11.42 -11.16 9.54
N ASP A 219 10.75 -10.82 10.65
CA ASP A 219 9.78 -11.77 11.24
C ASP A 219 8.44 -11.72 10.49
N SER A 220 8.14 -12.80 9.75
CA SER A 220 6.83 -13.04 9.11
C SER A 220 5.64 -12.86 10.05
N LYS A 221 5.81 -13.11 11.37
CA LYS A 221 4.75 -12.98 12.38
C LYS A 221 4.30 -11.54 12.59
N GLN A 222 5.24 -10.59 12.66
CA GLN A 222 4.93 -9.16 12.86
C GLN A 222 4.11 -8.61 11.68
N PHE A 223 4.41 -9.05 10.45
CA PHE A 223 3.67 -8.62 9.27
C PHE A 223 2.23 -9.14 9.27
N VAL A 224 2.03 -10.43 9.59
CA VAL A 224 0.69 -11.02 9.72
C VAL A 224 -0.11 -10.33 10.82
N LEU A 225 0.52 -10.02 11.95
CA LEU A 225 -0.12 -9.31 13.07
C LEU A 225 -0.60 -7.91 12.65
N ALA A 226 0.23 -7.13 11.96
CA ALA A 226 -0.16 -5.80 11.47
C ALA A 226 -1.34 -5.85 10.48
N HIS A 227 -1.39 -6.87 9.62
CA HIS A 227 -2.50 -7.05 8.67
C HIS A 227 -3.76 -7.60 9.33
N SER A 228 -3.63 -8.41 10.38
CA SER A 228 -4.74 -8.82 11.25
C SER A 228 -5.36 -7.63 11.96
N LEU A 229 -4.52 -6.74 12.53
CA LEU A 229 -4.99 -5.52 13.17
C LEU A 229 -5.72 -4.59 12.18
N MET A 230 -5.18 -4.44 10.97
CA MET A 230 -5.82 -3.70 9.88
C MET A 230 -7.22 -4.26 9.56
N TRP A 231 -7.34 -5.58 9.46
CA TRP A 231 -8.62 -6.26 9.21
C TRP A 231 -9.61 -6.02 10.34
N TRP A 232 -9.16 -6.15 11.59
CA TRP A 232 -10.00 -5.90 12.76
C TRP A 232 -10.48 -4.45 12.85
N ILE A 233 -9.63 -3.48 12.51
CA ILE A 233 -10.01 -2.07 12.41
C ILE A 233 -11.06 -1.86 11.32
N ALA A 234 -10.88 -2.46 10.14
CA ALA A 234 -11.84 -2.36 9.04
C ALA A 234 -13.19 -3.02 9.40
N PHE A 235 -13.15 -4.18 10.05
CA PHE A 235 -14.32 -4.90 10.53
C PHE A 235 -15.07 -4.10 11.60
N ALA A 236 -14.37 -3.53 12.59
CA ALA A 236 -14.97 -2.69 13.62
C ALA A 236 -15.64 -1.44 13.02
N LYS A 237 -15.00 -0.78 12.03
CA LYS A 237 -15.60 0.34 11.29
C LYS A 237 -16.86 -0.08 10.53
N MET A 238 -16.88 -1.27 9.93
CA MET A 238 -18.05 -1.81 9.22
C MET A 238 -19.21 -2.04 10.19
N VAL A 239 -18.97 -2.71 11.32
CA VAL A 239 -20.00 -2.94 12.35
C VAL A 239 -20.52 -1.61 12.90
N GLY A 240 -19.64 -0.66 13.23
CA GLY A 240 -20.04 0.67 13.71
C GLY A 240 -20.93 1.43 12.73
N LYS A 241 -20.57 1.45 11.44
CA LYS A 241 -21.40 2.10 10.39
C LYS A 241 -22.74 1.38 10.18
N ALA A 242 -22.76 0.05 10.21
CA ALA A 242 -23.99 -0.72 10.08
C ALA A 242 -24.95 -0.45 11.25
N SER A 243 -24.43 -0.44 12.49
CA SER A 243 -25.21 -0.12 13.70
C SER A 243 -25.74 1.32 13.69
N PHE A 244 -24.98 2.28 13.14
CA PHE A 244 -25.46 3.65 12.97
C PHE A 244 -26.62 3.73 11.96
N MET A 245 -26.50 3.06 10.80
CA MET A 245 -27.57 3.05 9.80
C MET A 245 -28.84 2.37 10.30
N THR A 246 -28.73 1.26 11.05
CA THR A 246 -29.90 0.61 11.65
C THR A 246 -30.56 1.52 12.68
N ALA A 247 -29.79 2.18 13.55
CA ALA A 247 -30.33 3.16 14.50
C ALA A 247 -31.08 4.31 13.81
N VAL A 248 -30.50 4.90 12.75
CA VAL A 248 -31.14 5.98 11.98
C VAL A 248 -32.43 5.49 11.32
N SER A 249 -32.41 4.30 10.71
CA SER A 249 -33.61 3.73 10.09
C SER A 249 -34.73 3.42 11.10
N GLY A 250 -34.39 2.96 12.31
CA GLY A 250 -35.35 2.74 13.39
C GLY A 250 -35.98 4.03 13.90
N VAL A 251 -35.19 5.11 14.03
CA VAL A 251 -35.70 6.45 14.38
C VAL A 251 -36.64 6.97 13.29
N MET A 252 -36.26 6.86 12.02
CA MET A 252 -37.09 7.30 10.89
C MET A 252 -38.41 6.51 10.79
N ALA A 253 -38.37 5.19 11.00
CA ALA A 253 -39.58 4.36 11.03
C ALA A 253 -40.51 4.76 12.18
N SER A 254 -39.96 5.07 13.35
CA SER A 254 -40.72 5.55 14.53
C SER A 254 -41.36 6.92 14.27
N ILE A 255 -40.63 7.85 13.64
CA ILE A 255 -41.17 9.15 13.23
C ILE A 255 -42.32 8.98 12.23
N PHE A 256 -42.17 8.10 11.24
CA PHE A 256 -43.21 7.81 10.25
C PHE A 256 -44.46 7.17 10.89
N ALA A 257 -44.28 6.23 11.82
CA ALA A 257 -45.38 5.61 12.57
C ALA A 257 -46.14 6.65 13.42
N MET A 258 -45.42 7.54 14.11
CA MET A 258 -46.04 8.65 14.86
C MET A 258 -46.81 9.61 13.94
N TRP A 259 -46.27 9.93 12.76
CA TRP A 259 -46.96 10.76 11.77
C TRP A 259 -48.24 10.08 11.27
N ARG A 260 -48.20 8.79 10.92
CA ARG A 260 -49.36 7.98 10.53
C ARG A 260 -50.42 7.94 11.63
N LEU A 261 -50.03 7.75 12.88
CA LEU A 261 -50.96 7.73 14.02
C LEU A 261 -51.64 9.09 14.20
N LYS A 262 -50.87 10.19 14.18
CA LYS A 262 -51.42 11.56 14.26
C LYS A 262 -52.37 11.86 13.09
N TYR A 263 -52.04 11.39 11.89
CA TYR A 263 -52.88 11.56 10.70
C TYR A 263 -54.19 10.77 10.83
N ALA A 264 -54.14 9.50 11.26
CA ALA A 264 -55.31 8.67 11.50
C ALA A 264 -56.24 9.27 12.58
N VAL A 265 -55.68 9.76 13.69
CA VAL A 265 -56.44 10.43 14.74
C VAL A 265 -57.11 11.71 14.22
N LYS A 266 -56.41 12.51 13.41
CA LYS A 266 -57.01 13.71 12.77
C LYS A 266 -58.15 13.34 11.82
N ILE A 267 -58.01 12.31 11.00
CA ILE A 267 -59.09 11.83 10.12
C ILE A 267 -60.28 11.35 10.94
N ALA A 268 -60.07 10.52 11.96
CA ALA A 268 -61.14 10.03 12.83
C ALA A 268 -61.88 11.19 13.52
N ALA A 269 -61.16 12.21 13.97
CA ALA A 269 -61.76 13.43 14.54
C ALA A 269 -62.57 14.24 13.50
N MET A 270 -62.14 14.29 12.24
CA MET A 270 -62.90 14.94 11.15
C MET A 270 -64.16 14.17 10.74
N LEU A 271 -64.16 12.84 10.87
CA LEU A 271 -65.30 11.99 10.49
C LEU A 271 -66.35 11.85 11.60
N ARG A 272 -65.98 12.14 12.87
CA ARG A 272 -66.87 12.07 14.04
C ARG A 272 -68.19 12.85 13.88
N PRO A 273 -68.19 14.11 13.38
CA PRO A 273 -69.43 14.87 13.18
C PRO A 273 -70.33 14.32 12.07
N ILE A 274 -69.79 13.51 11.15
CA ILE A 274 -70.55 12.93 10.03
C ILE A 274 -71.31 11.68 10.48
N ALA A 275 -70.78 10.94 11.47
CA ALA A 275 -71.42 9.76 12.04
C ALA A 275 -72.56 10.09 13.03
N ASP A 276 -72.51 11.26 13.67
CA ASP A 276 -73.58 11.74 14.57
C ASP A 276 -74.79 12.37 13.83
N LEU A 277 -74.76 12.38 12.48
CA LEU A 277 -75.81 12.93 11.61
C LEU A 277 -76.62 11.84 10.85
N SER A 278 -76.43 10.56 11.15
CA SER A 278 -77.14 9.41 10.55
C SER A 278 -78.08 8.71 11.53
#